data_AF-A0AAW0WYH2-F1
#
_entry.id   AF-A0AAW0WYH2-F1
#
_cell.length_a   1.000
_cell.length_b   1.000
_cell.length_c   1.000
_cell.angle_alpha   90.00
_cell.angle_beta   90.00
_cell.angle_gamma   90.00
#
_symmetry.space_group_name_H-M   'P 1'
#
loop_
_entity.id
_entity.type
_entity.pdbx_description
1 polymer ?
#
loop_
_entity_poly.entity_id
_entity_poly.type
_entity_poly.pdbx_seq_one_letter_code
_entity_poly.pdbx_strand_id
1 'polypeptide(L)'
;VVTEAASTHMLYRGCVFLKRILFSATMKIQIICLFTLVVCVYGRGTQHVTCGSVVKLFNAYYKVRLHSHDVKYGSGSGQQSVTGAPQQEDHNSNWLIRGTLKKPCQRGNPVACGETIRLQHLATRRNLHSHHFSSPLSDKQEISAFGEEGEGDSGDEWVVICDGEEWGRHQTIMLRHVDTDVYLGVTGQQYGRPINGQNEVVGLSRPGVQAKWQTMEGVFINPSQFSDDSRIFHDPSEL
;
A
#
# COMPACT_ATOMS: atom_id res chain seq x y z
N VAL A 1 -73.06 20.21 28.87
CA VAL A 1 -71.81 21.00 29.06
C VAL A 1 -70.64 20.15 29.54
N VAL A 2 -70.82 19.19 30.47
CA VAL A 2 -69.67 18.41 31.02
C VAL A 2 -69.19 17.27 30.09
N THR A 3 -70.02 16.78 29.18
CA THR A 3 -69.70 15.62 28.30
C THR A 3 -68.92 15.99 27.02
N GLU A 4 -69.07 17.20 26.47
CA GLU A 4 -68.33 17.66 25.28
C GLU A 4 -66.85 18.00 25.56
N ALA A 5 -66.55 18.46 26.77
CA ALA A 5 -65.20 18.84 27.18
C ALA A 5 -64.26 17.63 27.34
N ALA A 6 -64.79 16.45 27.72
CA ALA A 6 -64.00 15.24 27.87
C ALA A 6 -63.58 14.62 26.51
N SER A 7 -64.47 14.68 25.52
CA SER A 7 -64.22 14.13 24.16
C SER A 7 -63.16 14.92 23.41
N THR A 8 -63.22 16.25 23.48
CA THR A 8 -62.22 17.17 22.88
C THR A 8 -60.84 17.03 23.53
N HIS A 9 -60.76 16.84 24.85
CA HIS A 9 -59.49 16.60 25.55
C HIS A 9 -58.84 15.27 25.17
N MET A 10 -59.64 14.21 24.95
CA MET A 10 -59.14 12.89 24.56
C MET A 10 -58.61 12.88 23.12
N LEU A 11 -59.32 13.54 22.20
CA LEU A 11 -58.88 13.74 20.81
C LEU A 11 -57.60 14.57 20.72
N TYR A 12 -57.47 15.64 21.53
CA TYR A 12 -56.27 16.47 21.58
C TYR A 12 -55.04 15.69 22.10
N ARG A 13 -55.21 14.89 23.16
CA ARG A 13 -54.15 14.01 23.68
C ARG A 13 -53.72 12.94 22.68
N GLY A 14 -54.68 12.33 21.97
CA GLY A 14 -54.40 11.38 20.89
C GLY A 14 -53.61 12.02 19.74
N CYS A 15 -53.97 13.23 19.32
CA CYS A 15 -53.29 13.97 18.26
C CYS A 15 -51.86 14.38 18.64
N VAL A 16 -51.63 14.81 19.88
CA VAL A 16 -50.28 15.14 20.41
C VAL A 16 -49.40 13.88 20.50
N PHE A 17 -49.98 12.74 20.91
CA PHE A 17 -49.26 11.47 20.96
C PHE A 17 -48.87 10.97 19.56
N LEU A 18 -49.79 11.05 18.58
CA LEU A 18 -49.52 10.69 17.19
C LEU A 18 -48.44 11.58 16.57
N LYS A 19 -48.49 12.91 16.81
CA LYS A 19 -47.46 13.86 16.35
C LYS A 19 -46.08 13.55 16.93
N ARG A 20 -46.00 13.13 18.20
CA ARG A 20 -44.74 12.72 18.84
C ARG A 20 -44.16 11.44 18.22
N ILE A 21 -45.01 10.46 17.92
CA ILE A 21 -44.60 9.22 17.24
C ILE A 21 -44.11 9.52 15.82
N LEU A 22 -44.86 10.31 15.06
CA LEU A 22 -44.51 10.71 13.69
C LEU A 22 -43.18 11.48 13.67
N PHE A 23 -42.98 12.44 14.58
CA PHE A 23 -41.73 13.21 14.67
C PHE A 23 -40.51 12.34 15.07
N SER A 24 -40.71 11.37 15.97
CA SER A 24 -39.67 10.40 16.34
C SER A 24 -39.31 9.47 15.18
N ALA A 25 -40.31 9.02 14.42
CA ALA A 25 -40.13 8.17 13.25
C ALA A 25 -39.40 8.92 12.11
N THR A 26 -39.78 10.16 11.81
CA THR A 26 -39.11 10.96 10.78
C THR A 26 -37.67 11.28 11.15
N MET A 27 -37.39 11.58 12.41
CA MET A 27 -36.02 11.81 12.90
C MET A 27 -35.16 10.55 12.79
N LYS A 28 -35.70 9.36 13.14
CA LYS A 28 -35.00 8.08 12.97
C LYS A 28 -34.71 7.76 11.50
N ILE A 29 -35.68 8.01 10.60
CA ILE A 29 -35.49 7.82 9.16
C ILE A 29 -34.41 8.75 8.62
N GLN A 30 -34.39 10.03 9.04
CA GLN A 30 -33.34 10.97 8.65
C GLN A 30 -31.96 10.54 9.13
N ILE A 31 -31.84 10.04 10.37
CA ILE A 31 -30.56 9.52 10.90
C ILE A 31 -30.10 8.28 10.12
N ILE A 32 -31.00 7.34 9.83
CA ILE A 32 -30.67 6.13 9.04
C ILE A 32 -30.23 6.53 7.63
N CYS A 33 -30.97 7.43 6.95
CA CYS A 33 -30.61 7.92 5.64
C CYS A 33 -29.26 8.65 5.64
N LEU A 34 -28.96 9.46 6.67
CA LEU A 34 -27.66 10.12 6.79
C LEU A 34 -26.54 9.10 7.01
N PHE A 35 -26.78 8.07 7.82
CA PHE A 35 -25.81 7.01 8.08
C PHE A 35 -25.54 6.17 6.82
N THR A 36 -26.58 5.81 6.05
CA THR A 36 -26.42 5.10 4.78
C THR A 36 -25.77 5.97 3.71
N LEU A 37 -26.06 7.27 3.65
CA LEU A 37 -25.37 8.21 2.74
C LEU A 37 -23.89 8.31 3.08
N VAL A 38 -23.54 8.40 4.37
CA VAL A 38 -22.15 8.41 4.83
C VAL A 38 -21.43 7.12 4.42
N VAL A 39 -22.04 5.95 4.62
CA VAL A 39 -21.46 4.66 4.21
C VAL A 39 -21.32 4.53 2.68
N CYS A 40 -22.28 5.05 1.89
CA CYS A 40 -22.19 5.06 0.43
C CYS A 40 -21.12 6.03 -0.11
N VAL A 41 -20.91 7.17 0.56
CA VAL A 41 -19.88 8.16 0.17
C VAL A 41 -18.48 7.62 0.45
N TYR A 42 -18.29 6.80 1.49
CA TYR A 42 -17.07 6.03 1.68
C TYR A 42 -17.03 4.83 0.72
N GLY A 43 -16.80 5.09 -0.57
CA GLY A 43 -16.33 4.05 -1.48
C GLY A 43 -15.15 3.34 -0.83
N ARG A 44 -15.31 2.07 -0.48
CA ARG A 44 -14.22 1.26 0.10
C ARG A 44 -13.18 1.07 -1.00
N GLY A 45 -12.18 1.97 -1.05
CA GLY A 45 -10.99 1.76 -1.88
C GLY A 45 -10.33 0.42 -1.54
N THR A 46 -9.44 -0.07 -2.41
CA THR A 46 -8.77 -1.36 -2.20
C THR A 46 -8.22 -1.47 -0.78
N GLN A 47 -8.53 -2.58 -0.11
CA GLN A 47 -8.03 -2.85 1.24
C GLN A 47 -6.61 -3.44 1.21
N HIS A 48 -6.22 -3.99 0.06
CA HIS A 48 -4.94 -4.67 -0.15
C HIS A 48 -4.07 -3.92 -1.15
N VAL A 49 -2.77 -4.16 -1.06
CA VAL A 49 -1.77 -3.76 -2.06
C VAL A 49 -1.92 -4.70 -3.25
N THR A 50 -2.00 -4.14 -4.45
CA THR A 50 -2.18 -4.91 -5.68
C THR A 50 -1.00 -4.74 -6.63
N CYS A 51 -0.77 -5.74 -7.47
CA CYS A 51 0.20 -5.67 -8.55
C CYS A 51 -0.09 -4.45 -9.46
N GLY A 52 0.95 -3.73 -9.85
CA GLY A 52 0.86 -2.49 -10.61
C GLY A 52 0.51 -1.25 -9.76
N SER A 53 0.34 -1.38 -8.45
CA SER A 53 0.25 -0.23 -7.54
C SER A 53 1.60 0.45 -7.39
N VAL A 54 1.57 1.77 -7.20
CA VAL A 54 2.75 2.57 -6.86
C VAL A 54 2.62 2.97 -5.39
N VAL A 55 3.60 2.60 -4.57
CA VAL A 55 3.55 2.80 -3.11
C VAL A 55 4.82 3.48 -2.60
N LYS A 56 4.69 4.17 -1.48
CA LYS A 56 5.82 4.54 -0.61
C LYS A 56 5.89 3.57 0.57
N LEU A 57 7.05 2.97 0.78
CA LEU A 57 7.32 2.09 1.91
C LEU A 57 7.92 2.89 3.06
N PHE A 58 7.22 2.95 4.18
CA PHE A 58 7.60 3.73 5.36
C PHE A 58 8.12 2.83 6.48
N ASN A 59 9.32 3.14 6.99
CA ASN A 59 9.88 2.54 8.18
C ASN A 59 9.49 3.39 9.41
N ALA A 60 8.55 2.90 10.22
CA ALA A 60 8.03 3.66 11.35
C ALA A 60 9.05 3.91 12.48
N TYR A 61 10.04 3.02 12.63
CA TYR A 61 11.05 3.14 13.68
C TYR A 61 12.02 4.30 13.42
N TYR A 62 12.54 4.39 12.19
CA TYR A 62 13.44 5.48 11.77
C TYR A 62 12.72 6.68 11.16
N LYS A 63 11.40 6.57 10.91
CA LYS A 63 10.55 7.61 10.31
C LYS A 63 11.03 8.06 8.93
N VAL A 64 11.44 7.10 8.11
CA VAL A 64 11.95 7.33 6.74
C VAL A 64 11.17 6.51 5.72
N ARG A 65 11.17 6.96 4.47
CA ARG A 65 10.62 6.25 3.31
C ARG A 65 11.75 5.64 2.50
N LEU A 66 11.51 4.45 1.96
CA LEU A 66 12.43 3.82 1.02
C LEU A 66 12.58 4.73 -0.20
N HIS A 67 13.81 5.07 -0.55
CA HIS A 67 14.12 6.13 -1.49
C HIS A 67 15.33 5.75 -2.35
N SER A 68 15.35 6.21 -3.60
CA SER A 68 16.50 6.06 -4.49
C SER A 68 16.60 7.26 -5.42
N HIS A 69 17.74 7.47 -6.06
CA HIS A 69 18.03 8.66 -6.86
C HIS A 69 19.28 8.40 -7.71
N ASP A 70 19.63 9.31 -8.62
CA ASP A 70 20.78 9.13 -9.51
C ASP A 70 22.13 9.47 -8.84
N VAL A 71 22.42 8.83 -7.71
CA VAL A 71 23.74 8.82 -7.06
C VAL A 71 24.11 7.36 -6.83
N LYS A 72 25.36 7.02 -7.13
CA LYS A 72 25.91 5.68 -6.96
C LYS A 72 26.69 5.56 -5.67
N TYR A 73 26.80 4.34 -5.15
CA TYR A 73 27.75 4.06 -4.08
C TYR A 73 29.19 4.27 -4.56
N GLY A 74 30.04 4.82 -3.69
CA GLY A 74 31.48 4.93 -3.93
C GLY A 74 32.27 3.72 -3.47
N SER A 75 31.60 2.74 -2.85
CA SER A 75 32.13 1.49 -2.33
C SER A 75 31.16 0.34 -2.69
N GLY A 76 31.45 -0.87 -2.23
CA GLY A 76 30.61 -2.03 -2.49
C GLY A 76 30.51 -2.34 -3.98
N SER A 77 29.30 -2.45 -4.50
CA SER A 77 29.08 -2.78 -5.91
C SER A 77 29.25 -1.60 -6.87
N GLY A 78 29.24 -0.36 -6.37
CA GLY A 78 29.19 0.85 -7.18
C GLY A 78 27.85 1.08 -7.91
N GLN A 79 26.80 0.33 -7.57
CA GLN A 79 25.45 0.50 -8.14
C GLN A 79 24.73 1.75 -7.58
N GLN A 80 23.55 2.05 -8.13
CA GLN A 80 22.73 3.18 -7.67
C GLN A 80 22.30 2.97 -6.22
N SER A 81 22.38 4.03 -5.42
CA SER A 81 22.13 3.95 -3.99
C SER A 81 20.64 3.84 -3.66
N VAL A 82 20.35 3.11 -2.59
CA VAL A 82 19.04 3.10 -1.92
C VAL A 82 19.22 3.59 -0.49
N THR A 83 18.30 4.44 -0.06
CA THR A 83 18.39 5.17 1.20
C THR A 83 17.02 5.29 1.87
N GLY A 84 17.03 5.74 3.13
CA GLY A 84 15.83 6.16 3.85
C GLY A 84 15.74 7.68 3.85
N ALA A 85 14.73 8.25 3.19
CA ALA A 85 14.49 9.70 3.16
C ALA A 85 13.40 10.10 4.18
N PRO A 86 13.60 11.16 4.99
CA PRO A 86 12.57 11.64 5.91
C PRO A 86 11.44 12.39 5.19
N GLN A 87 11.70 12.87 3.96
CA GLN A 87 10.76 13.68 3.19
C GLN A 87 9.51 12.87 2.81
N GLN A 88 8.33 13.39 3.13
CA GLN A 88 7.06 12.72 2.82
C GLN A 88 6.70 12.85 1.34
N GLU A 89 6.75 14.07 0.81
CA GLU A 89 6.33 14.39 -0.56
C GLU A 89 7.50 14.39 -1.55
N ASP A 90 8.20 13.25 -1.63
CA ASP A 90 9.22 13.02 -2.66
C ASP A 90 8.80 11.92 -3.64
N HIS A 91 8.85 12.24 -4.93
CA HIS A 91 8.60 11.29 -6.02
C HIS A 91 9.65 10.19 -6.12
N ASN A 92 10.87 10.42 -5.63
CA ASN A 92 11.97 9.44 -5.55
C ASN A 92 11.74 8.39 -4.45
N SER A 93 10.61 8.47 -3.74
CA SER A 93 10.15 7.44 -2.80
C SER A 93 9.06 6.54 -3.40
N ASN A 94 8.74 6.68 -4.69
CA ASN A 94 7.68 5.90 -5.35
C ASN A 94 8.24 4.59 -5.93
N TRP A 95 7.65 3.47 -5.50
CA TRP A 95 8.01 2.13 -5.94
C TRP A 95 6.81 1.42 -6.55
N LEU A 96 6.96 0.92 -7.78
CA LEU A 96 5.97 0.13 -8.49
C LEU A 96 6.08 -1.34 -8.06
N ILE A 97 4.95 -1.91 -7.63
CA ILE A 97 4.83 -3.34 -7.31
C ILE A 97 4.68 -4.15 -8.59
N ARG A 98 5.58 -5.11 -8.83
CA ARG A 98 5.56 -6.02 -9.99
C ARG A 98 5.73 -7.48 -9.55
N GLY A 99 5.31 -8.39 -10.43
CA GLY A 99 5.60 -9.82 -10.29
C GLY A 99 7.03 -10.13 -10.68
N THR A 100 7.46 -11.37 -10.47
CA THR A 100 8.78 -11.83 -10.93
C THR A 100 8.78 -12.07 -12.44
N LEU A 101 9.97 -12.23 -13.04
CA LEU A 101 10.09 -12.59 -14.45
C LEU A 101 9.45 -13.96 -14.75
N LYS A 102 9.61 -14.92 -13.82
CA LYS A 102 9.07 -16.27 -13.95
C LYS A 102 7.56 -16.34 -13.66
N LYS A 103 7.06 -15.45 -12.79
CA LYS A 103 5.65 -15.37 -12.41
C LYS A 103 5.19 -13.90 -12.44
N PRO A 104 4.92 -13.35 -13.64
CA PRO A 104 4.31 -12.04 -13.76
C PRO A 104 2.93 -12.02 -13.08
N CYS A 105 2.60 -10.92 -12.40
CA CYS A 105 1.26 -10.72 -11.83
C CYS A 105 0.43 -9.80 -12.71
N GLN A 106 -0.89 -10.04 -12.75
CA GLN A 106 -1.81 -9.15 -13.45
C GLN A 106 -2.10 -7.92 -12.60
N ARG A 107 -2.14 -6.76 -13.25
CA ARG A 107 -2.43 -5.48 -12.61
C ARG A 107 -3.79 -5.52 -11.90
N GLY A 108 -3.83 -5.06 -10.66
CA GLY A 108 -5.04 -5.06 -9.82
C GLY A 108 -5.25 -6.33 -9.00
N ASN A 109 -4.49 -7.41 -9.24
CA ASN A 109 -4.54 -8.59 -8.38
C ASN A 109 -3.87 -8.28 -7.02
N PRO A 110 -4.49 -8.63 -5.88
CA PRO A 110 -3.86 -8.52 -4.58
C PRO A 110 -2.54 -9.29 -4.49
N VAL A 111 -1.58 -8.75 -3.74
CA VAL A 111 -0.32 -9.45 -3.46
C VAL A 111 -0.53 -10.34 -2.23
N ALA A 112 -0.26 -11.64 -2.36
CA ALA A 112 -0.41 -12.58 -1.27
C ALA A 112 0.74 -12.47 -0.24
N CYS A 113 0.46 -12.77 1.02
CA CYS A 113 1.52 -12.99 2.00
C CYS A 113 2.34 -14.24 1.62
N GLY A 114 3.67 -14.13 1.64
CA GLY A 114 4.59 -15.13 1.14
C GLY A 114 4.84 -15.07 -0.37
N GLU A 115 4.18 -14.18 -1.10
CA GLU A 115 4.43 -14.00 -2.53
C GLU A 115 5.78 -13.32 -2.78
N THR A 116 6.45 -13.74 -3.85
CA THR A 116 7.68 -13.11 -4.34
C THR A 116 7.34 -12.03 -5.35
N ILE A 117 7.85 -10.83 -5.13
CA ILE A 117 7.61 -9.65 -5.95
C ILE A 117 8.92 -8.97 -6.36
N ARG A 118 8.82 -8.00 -7.26
CA ARG A 118 9.85 -7.00 -7.54
C ARG A 118 9.33 -5.61 -7.23
N LEU A 119 10.23 -4.74 -6.79
CA LEU A 119 9.96 -3.33 -6.48
C LEU A 119 10.76 -2.48 -7.45
N GLN A 120 10.09 -1.83 -8.40
CA GLN A 120 10.75 -0.97 -9.37
C GLN A 120 10.67 0.50 -8.92
N HIS A 121 11.81 1.15 -8.76
CA HIS A 121 11.87 2.58 -8.50
C HIS A 121 11.34 3.35 -9.71
N LEU A 122 10.30 4.16 -9.50
CA LEU A 122 9.55 4.74 -10.61
C LEU A 122 10.38 5.78 -11.40
N ALA A 123 11.18 6.59 -10.70
CA ALA A 123 11.92 7.68 -11.34
C ALA A 123 13.10 7.19 -12.19
N THR A 124 13.83 6.17 -11.73
CA THR A 124 15.03 5.66 -12.44
C THR A 124 14.78 4.36 -13.18
N ARG A 125 13.58 3.77 -13.04
CA ARG A 125 13.15 2.50 -13.64
C ARG A 125 14.04 1.31 -13.25
N ARG A 126 14.81 1.41 -12.17
CA ARG A 126 15.66 0.34 -11.62
C ARG A 126 14.92 -0.49 -10.58
N ASN A 127 15.33 -1.73 -10.35
CA ASN A 127 14.75 -2.62 -9.34
C ASN A 127 15.48 -2.49 -8.00
N LEU A 128 14.74 -2.63 -6.90
CA LEU A 128 15.32 -2.83 -5.57
C LEU A 128 16.08 -4.16 -5.57
N HIS A 129 17.35 -4.10 -5.25
CA HIS A 129 18.29 -5.19 -5.47
C HIS A 129 19.16 -5.47 -4.24
N SER A 130 19.59 -6.72 -4.08
CA SER A 130 20.63 -7.07 -3.13
C SER A 130 21.50 -8.23 -3.62
N HIS A 131 22.66 -8.35 -3.01
CA HIS A 131 23.76 -9.24 -3.41
C HIS A 131 24.82 -9.30 -2.32
N HIS A 132 25.87 -10.12 -2.52
CA HIS A 132 26.96 -10.30 -1.55
C HIS A 132 28.02 -9.19 -1.59
N PHE A 133 27.59 -7.94 -1.42
CA PHE A 133 28.46 -6.78 -1.19
C PHE A 133 28.20 -6.17 0.19
N SER A 134 29.24 -5.58 0.78
CA SER A 134 29.13 -4.85 2.05
C SER A 134 28.51 -3.48 1.86
N SER A 135 27.62 -3.08 2.77
CA SER A 135 26.95 -1.79 2.76
C SER A 135 27.94 -0.67 3.11
N PRO A 136 27.73 0.56 2.60
CA PRO A 136 28.77 1.60 2.65
C PRO A 136 29.14 2.12 4.05
N LEU A 137 28.24 2.07 5.04
CA LEU A 137 28.46 2.72 6.34
C LEU A 137 28.51 1.75 7.53
N SER A 138 27.94 0.55 7.41
CA SER A 138 27.80 -0.37 8.54
C SER A 138 28.27 -1.81 8.30
N ASP A 139 28.92 -2.07 7.16
CA ASP A 139 29.44 -3.39 6.76
C ASP A 139 28.37 -4.51 6.81
N LYS A 140 27.10 -4.15 6.65
CA LYS A 140 25.98 -5.09 6.50
C LYS A 140 25.86 -5.50 5.03
N GLN A 141 24.79 -6.18 4.64
CA GLN A 141 24.59 -6.47 3.22
C GLN A 141 24.07 -5.23 2.48
N GLU A 142 24.65 -4.92 1.32
CA GLU A 142 24.26 -3.80 0.48
C GLU A 142 22.86 -4.00 -0.12
N ILE A 143 22.06 -2.93 -0.11
CA ILE A 143 20.82 -2.80 -0.86
C ILE A 143 21.03 -1.70 -1.89
N SER A 144 20.74 -1.97 -3.15
CA SER A 144 20.98 -1.06 -4.26
C SER A 144 19.76 -0.97 -5.17
N ALA A 145 19.83 -0.07 -6.16
CA ALA A 145 18.93 -0.03 -7.28
C ALA A 145 19.67 -0.52 -8.54
N PHE A 146 19.23 -1.63 -9.13
CA PHE A 146 19.91 -2.34 -10.21
C PHE A 146 19.05 -2.49 -11.46
N GLY A 147 19.67 -2.86 -12.58
CA GLY A 147 18.95 -3.08 -13.83
C GLY A 147 18.51 -1.80 -14.52
N GLU A 148 17.68 -1.93 -15.54
CA GLU A 148 17.18 -0.83 -16.39
C GLU A 148 15.80 -1.20 -16.93
N GLU A 149 14.86 -0.26 -17.02
CA GLU A 149 13.47 -0.52 -17.44
C GLU A 149 12.70 -1.59 -16.62
N GLY A 150 13.20 -1.90 -15.43
CA GLY A 150 12.68 -2.96 -14.57
C GLY A 150 13.15 -4.36 -14.99
N GLU A 151 14.01 -4.44 -16.00
CA GLU A 151 14.78 -5.63 -16.32
C GLU A 151 15.98 -5.74 -15.38
N GLY A 152 16.27 -6.96 -14.94
CA GLY A 152 17.35 -7.30 -14.02
C GLY A 152 17.37 -8.81 -13.78
N ASP A 153 17.89 -9.28 -12.64
CA ASP A 153 18.16 -10.70 -12.39
C ASP A 153 17.41 -11.24 -11.17
N SER A 154 17.90 -12.33 -10.55
CA SER A 154 17.28 -12.93 -9.36
C SER A 154 17.46 -12.10 -8.09
N GLY A 155 18.49 -11.23 -8.04
CA GLY A 155 18.75 -10.35 -6.91
C GLY A 155 17.71 -9.23 -6.74
N ASP A 156 16.75 -9.13 -7.65
CA ASP A 156 15.63 -8.19 -7.59
C ASP A 156 14.40 -8.75 -6.87
N GLU A 157 14.45 -10.02 -6.42
CA GLU A 157 13.28 -10.76 -5.94
C GLU A 157 13.16 -10.73 -4.41
N TRP A 158 11.97 -10.33 -3.94
CA TRP A 158 11.67 -10.13 -2.51
C TRP A 158 10.40 -10.87 -2.11
N VAL A 159 10.48 -11.68 -1.05
CA VAL A 159 9.31 -12.31 -0.43
C VAL A 159 8.63 -11.32 0.50
N VAL A 160 7.34 -11.10 0.29
CA VAL A 160 6.49 -10.31 1.19
C VAL A 160 6.14 -11.14 2.42
N ILE A 161 6.59 -10.71 3.60
CA ILE A 161 6.29 -11.37 4.86
C ILE A 161 5.26 -10.54 5.61
N CYS A 162 4.04 -11.06 5.69
CA CYS A 162 2.91 -10.44 6.37
C CYS A 162 1.99 -11.48 7.00
N ASP A 163 1.12 -11.04 7.90
CA ASP A 163 0.12 -11.88 8.54
C ASP A 163 -1.15 -11.97 7.67
N GLY A 164 -1.84 -13.11 7.70
CA GLY A 164 -3.06 -13.32 6.91
C GLY A 164 -2.77 -13.80 5.48
N GLU A 165 -3.73 -13.62 4.58
CA GLU A 165 -3.67 -14.15 3.21
C GLU A 165 -3.07 -13.14 2.22
N GLU A 166 -3.38 -11.86 2.35
CA GLU A 166 -3.00 -10.79 1.42
C GLU A 166 -2.37 -9.60 2.14
N TRP A 167 -1.46 -8.90 1.45
CA TRP A 167 -0.79 -7.70 1.95
C TRP A 167 -1.80 -6.54 2.12
N GLY A 168 -2.20 -6.29 3.36
CA GLY A 168 -3.06 -5.16 3.72
C GLY A 168 -2.40 -3.80 3.52
N ARG A 169 -3.16 -2.82 3.01
CA ARG A 169 -2.65 -1.48 2.68
C ARG A 169 -2.01 -0.71 3.84
N HIS A 170 -2.42 -0.96 5.08
CA HIS A 170 -1.84 -0.33 6.26
C HIS A 170 -1.14 -1.35 7.16
N GLN A 171 -0.92 -2.56 6.66
CA GLN A 171 -0.29 -3.62 7.41
C GLN A 171 1.21 -3.37 7.51
N THR A 172 1.76 -3.70 8.68
CA THR A 172 3.22 -3.79 8.83
C THR A 172 3.70 -5.09 8.23
N ILE A 173 4.66 -5.00 7.31
CA ILE A 173 5.26 -6.14 6.63
C ILE A 173 6.77 -6.14 6.81
N MET A 174 7.41 -7.22 6.35
CA MET A 174 8.85 -7.28 6.10
C MET A 174 9.08 -7.77 4.67
N LEU A 175 10.22 -7.42 4.08
CA LEU A 175 10.63 -7.90 2.77
C LEU A 175 11.92 -8.69 2.95
N ARG A 176 11.91 -9.98 2.58
CA ARG A 176 13.09 -10.84 2.64
C ARG A 176 13.62 -11.07 1.23
N HIS A 177 14.90 -10.78 1.04
CA HIS A 177 15.59 -11.01 -0.22
C HIS A 177 15.66 -12.52 -0.51
N VAL A 178 15.28 -12.93 -1.71
CA VAL A 178 15.19 -14.37 -2.07
C VAL A 178 16.56 -15.04 -2.06
N ASP A 179 17.57 -14.42 -2.68
CA ASP A 179 18.85 -15.09 -2.92
C ASP A 179 19.74 -15.19 -1.67
N THR A 180 19.55 -14.30 -0.68
CA THR A 180 20.45 -14.19 0.48
C THR A 180 19.76 -14.21 1.84
N ASP A 181 18.43 -14.37 1.88
CA ASP A 181 17.62 -14.44 3.11
C ASP A 181 17.71 -13.21 4.05
N VAL A 182 18.32 -12.12 3.62
CA VAL A 182 18.39 -10.88 4.42
C VAL A 182 17.07 -10.11 4.35
N TYR A 183 16.76 -9.38 5.42
CA TYR A 183 15.57 -8.55 5.50
C TYR A 183 15.91 -7.12 5.13
N LEU A 184 15.12 -6.50 4.25
CA LEU A 184 15.23 -5.07 3.96
C LEU A 184 15.05 -4.26 5.24
N GLY A 185 16.05 -3.49 5.63
CA GLY A 185 16.01 -2.71 6.85
C GLY A 185 16.78 -1.42 6.75
N VAL A 186 16.68 -0.64 7.82
CA VAL A 186 17.32 0.67 7.94
C VAL A 186 18.30 0.64 9.12
N THR A 187 19.43 1.32 9.01
CA THR A 187 20.34 1.54 10.14
C THR A 187 20.22 2.97 10.68
N GLY A 188 20.79 3.20 11.87
CA GLY A 188 20.92 4.55 12.42
C GLY A 188 21.98 5.40 11.72
N GLN A 189 22.77 4.83 10.80
CA GLN A 189 23.77 5.57 10.06
C GLN A 189 23.12 6.46 9.02
N GLN A 190 23.70 7.65 8.82
CA GLN A 190 23.22 8.64 7.87
C GLN A 190 24.36 9.07 6.95
N TYR A 191 24.01 9.32 5.70
CA TYR A 191 24.97 9.80 4.72
C TYR A 191 25.29 11.29 4.90
N GLY A 192 26.53 11.64 4.52
CA GLY A 192 26.98 13.02 4.34
C GLY A 192 26.58 13.58 2.97
N ARG A 193 27.37 14.52 2.44
CA ARG A 193 27.17 15.03 1.07
C ARG A 193 27.38 13.91 0.03
N PRO A 194 26.66 13.91 -1.10
CA PRO A 194 25.65 14.89 -1.51
C PRO A 194 24.24 14.63 -0.94
N ILE A 195 24.00 13.51 -0.26
CA ILE A 195 22.67 13.02 0.17
C ILE A 195 22.50 13.15 1.69
N ASN A 196 22.80 14.35 2.20
CA ASN A 196 22.94 14.60 3.63
C ASN A 196 21.68 14.24 4.42
N GLY A 197 21.87 13.48 5.51
CA GLY A 197 20.80 13.14 6.45
C GLY A 197 19.90 11.98 6.01
N GLN A 198 20.10 11.41 4.81
CA GLN A 198 19.40 10.20 4.42
C GLN A 198 19.99 8.99 5.16
N ASN A 199 19.13 8.10 5.64
CA ASN A 199 19.54 6.90 6.38
C ASN A 199 20.05 5.80 5.45
N GLU A 200 20.99 4.99 5.95
CA GLU A 200 21.47 3.80 5.26
C GLU A 200 20.39 2.70 5.27
N VAL A 201 20.10 2.15 4.09
CA VAL A 201 19.25 0.98 3.90
C VAL A 201 20.16 -0.22 3.62
N VAL A 202 19.87 -1.35 4.27
CA VAL A 202 20.75 -2.54 4.32
C VAL A 202 19.93 -3.83 4.35
N GLY A 203 20.57 -4.95 4.02
CA GLY A 203 20.10 -6.29 4.31
C GLY A 203 20.48 -6.72 5.72
N LEU A 204 19.49 -6.98 6.57
CA LEU A 204 19.67 -7.45 7.94
C LEU A 204 19.55 -8.98 8.01
N SER A 205 20.53 -9.67 8.60
CA SER A 205 20.50 -11.13 8.75
C SER A 205 19.45 -11.64 9.77
N ARG A 206 18.87 -10.74 10.57
CA ARG A 206 17.82 -11.07 11.54
C ARG A 206 16.69 -10.04 11.44
N PRO A 207 15.42 -10.48 11.49
CA PRO A 207 14.30 -9.56 11.50
C PRO A 207 14.22 -8.81 12.83
N GLY A 208 13.74 -7.57 12.79
CA GLY A 208 13.58 -6.70 13.94
C GLY A 208 12.76 -5.46 13.60
N VAL A 209 12.60 -4.52 14.54
CA VAL A 209 11.84 -3.27 14.29
C VAL A 209 12.40 -2.45 13.12
N GLN A 210 13.70 -2.58 12.86
CA GLN A 210 14.41 -1.93 11.77
C GLN A 210 14.02 -2.46 10.38
N ALA A 211 13.49 -3.69 10.31
CA ALA A 211 13.07 -4.36 9.07
C ALA A 211 11.57 -4.22 8.79
N LYS A 212 10.82 -3.52 9.66
CA LYS A 212 9.37 -3.36 9.54
C LYS A 212 9.03 -2.17 8.66
N TRP A 213 8.21 -2.43 7.65
CA TRP A 213 7.76 -1.44 6.67
C TRP A 213 6.24 -1.40 6.63
N GLN A 214 5.68 -0.24 6.28
CA GLN A 214 4.25 -0.06 6.08
C GLN A 214 4.04 0.70 4.77
N THR A 215 3.08 0.27 3.97
CA THR A 215 2.63 1.05 2.82
C THR A 215 1.83 2.26 3.30
N MET A 216 2.19 3.44 2.80
CA MET A 216 1.55 4.71 3.19
C MET A 216 0.93 5.39 1.97
N GLU A 217 1.54 6.47 1.50
CA GLU A 217 1.10 7.19 0.32
C GLU A 217 1.28 6.32 -0.92
N GLY A 218 0.35 6.41 -1.87
CA GLY A 218 0.44 5.62 -3.09
C GLY A 218 -0.82 5.68 -3.95
N VAL A 219 -0.66 5.24 -5.20
CA VAL A 219 -1.74 5.01 -6.14
C VAL A 219 -2.00 3.51 -6.18
N PHE A 220 -3.14 3.11 -5.63
CA PHE A 220 -3.54 1.70 -5.53
C PHE A 220 -4.46 1.35 -6.69
N ILE A 221 -4.18 0.22 -7.35
CA ILE A 221 -4.97 -0.22 -8.50
C ILE A 221 -6.11 -1.10 -8.03
N ASN A 222 -7.34 -0.73 -8.41
CA ASN A 222 -8.51 -1.57 -8.18
C ASN A 222 -8.44 -2.84 -9.06
N PRO A 223 -8.90 -4.00 -8.56
CA PRO A 223 -9.10 -5.17 -9.38
C PRO A 223 -10.01 -4.85 -10.56
N SER A 224 -9.67 -5.31 -11.76
CA SER A 224 -10.54 -5.17 -12.93
C SER A 224 -11.79 -6.04 -12.73
N GLN A 225 -12.98 -5.43 -12.70
CA GLN A 225 -14.27 -6.14 -12.60
C GLN A 225 -14.70 -6.81 -13.91
N PHE A 226 -13.86 -6.84 -14.94
CA PHE A 226 -14.18 -7.56 -16.17
C PHE A 226 -13.96 -9.05 -15.94
N SER A 227 -15.04 -9.75 -15.58
CA SER A 227 -15.12 -11.21 -15.75
C SER A 227 -14.89 -11.52 -17.22
N ASP A 228 -14.06 -12.52 -17.52
CA ASP A 228 -13.76 -13.03 -18.87
C ASP A 228 -14.97 -13.68 -19.60
N ASP A 229 -16.20 -13.29 -19.26
CA ASP A 229 -17.45 -13.95 -19.69
C ASP A 229 -18.24 -13.19 -20.77
N SER A 230 -17.57 -12.38 -21.59
CA SER A 230 -18.25 -11.71 -22.72
C SER A 230 -17.37 -11.47 -23.95
N ARG A 231 -16.45 -12.38 -24.26
CA ARG A 231 -15.96 -12.51 -25.65
C ARG A 231 -16.87 -13.44 -26.44
N ILE A 232 -18.13 -13.06 -26.61
CA ILE A 232 -18.92 -13.55 -27.74
C ILE A 232 -18.33 -12.84 -28.96
N PHE A 233 -17.39 -13.50 -29.64
CA PHE A 233 -17.02 -13.13 -31.00
C PHE A 233 -18.29 -13.27 -31.85
N HIS A 234 -18.84 -12.16 -32.34
CA HIS A 234 -19.68 -12.20 -33.52
C HIS A 234 -18.78 -12.49 -34.71
N ASP A 235 -18.95 -13.67 -35.29
CA ASP A 235 -18.38 -14.02 -36.58
C ASP A 235 -19.00 -13.12 -37.67
N PRO A 236 -18.20 -12.31 -38.40
CA PRO A 236 -18.72 -11.48 -39.48
C PRO A 236 -19.18 -12.27 -40.72
N SER A 237 -19.13 -13.61 -40.72
CA SER A 237 -19.50 -14.41 -41.89
C SER A 237 -21.01 -14.71 -42.05
N GLU A 238 -21.88 -14.16 -41.21
CA GLU A 238 -23.35 -14.34 -41.32
C GLU A 238 -24.12 -13.11 -41.86
N LEU A 239 -23.51 -12.30 -42.74
CA LEU A 239 -24.22 -11.29 -43.53
C LEU A 239 -24.05 -11.51 -45.04
#